data_AF-A0A4Z0NR46-F1
#
_entry.id   AF-A0A4Z0NR46-F1
#
_cell.length_a   1.000
_cell.length_b   1.000
_cell.length_c   1.000
_cell.angle_alpha   90.00
_cell.angle_beta   90.00
_cell.angle_gamma   90.00
#
_symmetry.space_group_name_H-M   'P 1'
#
loop_
_entity.id
_entity.type
_entity.pdbx_description
1 polymer ?
#
loop_
_entity_poly.entity_id
_entity_poly.type
_entity_poly.pdbx_seq_one_letter_code
_entity_poly.pdbx_strand_id
1 'polypeptide(L)'
;MINLAETFPQSHTSALVDITHRTMSLAKGILADQSRDLAFEPDDALLDIGLSSLDLVNLMISLEVEFDVMIPSTQINPQNFRSVQSIAIMVLALKN
;
A
#
# COMPACT_ATOMS: atom_id res chain seq x y z
N MET A 1 -28.76 -1.26 -33.71
CA MET A 1 -28.13 -2.30 -32.88
C MET A 1 -27.46 -1.58 -31.72
N ILE A 2 -28.03 -1.71 -30.52
CA ILE A 2 -27.56 -1.01 -29.31
C ILE A 2 -26.48 -1.89 -28.70
N ASN A 3 -25.25 -1.38 -28.56
CA ASN A 3 -24.22 -2.09 -27.82
C ASN A 3 -24.43 -1.83 -26.33
N LEU A 4 -25.08 -2.77 -25.65
CA LEU A 4 -25.24 -2.85 -24.20
C LEU A 4 -23.95 -3.42 -23.58
N ALA A 5 -22.81 -2.79 -23.85
CA ALA A 5 -21.62 -2.97 -23.04
C ALA A 5 -21.79 -2.02 -21.84
N GLU A 6 -22.33 -2.60 -20.78
CA GLU A 6 -22.54 -2.01 -19.48
C GLU A 6 -21.34 -1.16 -19.04
N THR A 7 -21.60 0.12 -18.80
CA THR A 7 -20.69 1.04 -18.12
C THR A 7 -20.61 0.65 -16.64
N PHE A 8 -19.91 -0.45 -16.35
CA PHE A 8 -19.52 -0.78 -14.97
C PHE A 8 -18.47 0.24 -14.50
N PRO A 9 -18.54 0.73 -13.25
CA PRO A 9 -17.54 1.64 -12.72
C PRO A 9 -16.20 0.90 -12.53
N GLN A 10 -15.29 1.00 -13.50
CA GLN A 10 -13.91 0.47 -13.47
C GLN A 10 -12.99 1.22 -12.48
N SER A 11 -13.52 2.20 -11.75
CA SER A 11 -12.72 3.18 -10.99
C SER A 11 -12.11 2.63 -9.69
N HIS A 12 -12.69 1.58 -9.08
CA HIS A 12 -12.24 1.08 -7.77
C HIS A 12 -11.14 0.02 -7.87
N THR A 13 -11.20 -0.85 -8.89
CA THR A 13 -10.15 -1.87 -9.12
C THR A 13 -8.85 -1.26 -9.63
N SER A 14 -8.93 -0.22 -10.47
CA SER A 14 -7.74 0.51 -10.93
C SER A 14 -7.06 1.27 -9.79
N ALA A 15 -7.83 1.99 -8.97
CA ALA A 15 -7.28 2.74 -7.83
C ALA A 15 -6.54 1.84 -6.83
N LEU A 16 -7.07 0.66 -6.52
CA LEU A 16 -6.39 -0.27 -5.60
C LEU A 16 -5.06 -0.76 -6.19
N VAL A 17 -5.02 -1.12 -7.47
CA VAL A 17 -3.79 -1.56 -8.15
C VAL A 17 -2.75 -0.45 -8.15
N ASP A 18 -3.15 0.79 -8.42
CA ASP A 18 -2.25 1.95 -8.41
C ASP A 18 -1.67 2.22 -7.01
N ILE A 19 -2.52 2.16 -5.96
CA ILE A 19 -2.09 2.32 -4.57
C ILE A 19 -1.13 1.19 -4.18
N THR A 20 -1.44 -0.07 -4.53
CA THR A 20 -0.55 -1.22 -4.29
C THR A 20 0.80 -1.01 -4.97
N HIS A 21 0.84 -0.62 -6.25
CA HIS A 21 2.09 -0.42 -6.98
C HIS A 21 2.95 0.71 -6.39
N ARG A 22 2.34 1.85 -6.05
CA ARG A 22 3.04 2.97 -5.41
C ARG A 22 3.55 2.59 -4.01
N THR A 23 2.75 1.87 -3.23
CA THR A 23 3.16 1.37 -1.90
C THR A 23 4.31 0.37 -2.00
N MET A 24 4.29 -0.54 -2.99
CA MET A 24 5.41 -1.43 -3.29
C MET A 24 6.69 -0.63 -3.59
N SER A 25 6.58 0.45 -4.37
CA SER A 25 7.73 1.31 -4.70
C SER A 25 8.31 1.99 -3.45
N LEU A 26 7.47 2.48 -2.53
CA LEU A 26 7.91 3.08 -1.27
C LEU A 26 8.63 2.05 -0.37
N ALA A 27 8.02 0.88 -0.19
CA ALA A 27 8.60 -0.20 0.63
C ALA A 27 9.96 -0.67 0.08
N LYS A 28 10.08 -0.80 -1.25
CA LYS A 28 11.35 -1.11 -1.92
C LYS A 28 12.39 -0.02 -1.74
N GLY A 29 11.99 1.26 -1.81
CA GLY A 29 12.89 2.39 -1.54
C GLY A 29 13.52 2.31 -0.15
N ILE A 30 12.71 2.01 0.87
CA ILE A 30 13.19 1.90 2.26
C ILE A 30 14.17 0.72 2.43
N LEU A 31 13.92 -0.42 1.78
CA LEU A 31 14.85 -1.56 1.80
C LEU A 31 16.16 -1.26 1.04
N ALA A 32 16.07 -0.61 -0.11
CA ALA A 32 17.21 -0.26 -0.94
C ALA A 32 18.17 0.71 -0.23
N ASP A 33 17.63 1.68 0.52
CA ASP A 33 18.42 2.60 1.36
C ASP A 33 19.27 1.87 2.40
N GLN A 34 18.89 0.65 2.77
CA GLN A 34 19.61 -0.22 3.71
C GLN A 34 20.50 -1.25 2.99
N SER A 35 20.75 -1.08 1.69
CA SER A 35 21.47 -2.04 0.84
C SER A 35 20.85 -3.44 0.81
N ARG A 36 19.53 -3.53 1.01
CA ARG A 36 18.75 -4.78 0.93
C ARG A 36 17.98 -4.77 -0.38
N ASP A 37 18.40 -5.61 -1.33
CA ASP A 37 17.67 -5.84 -2.58
C ASP A 37 16.93 -7.17 -2.46
N LEU A 38 15.74 -7.13 -1.87
CA LEU A 38 14.91 -8.30 -1.67
C LEU A 38 13.65 -8.16 -2.54
N ALA A 39 13.47 -9.13 -3.44
CA ALA A 39 12.21 -9.26 -4.18
C ALA A 39 11.14 -9.84 -3.24
N PHE A 40 9.96 -9.22 -3.22
CA PHE A 40 8.80 -9.68 -2.47
C PHE A 40 7.52 -9.32 -3.21
N GLU A 41 6.45 -10.05 -2.88
CA GLU A 41 5.11 -9.91 -3.43
C GLU A 41 4.21 -9.05 -2.52
N PRO A 42 3.11 -8.47 -3.03
CA PRO A 42 2.25 -7.57 -2.25
C PRO A 42 1.63 -8.20 -0.99
N ASP A 43 1.44 -9.51 -0.97
CA ASP A 43 0.85 -10.27 0.13
C ASP A 43 1.88 -10.75 1.18
N ASP A 44 3.17 -10.59 0.90
CA ASP A 44 4.24 -10.99 1.82
C ASP A 44 4.20 -10.16 3.10
N ALA A 45 4.54 -10.81 4.22
CA ALA A 45 4.59 -10.15 5.51
C ALA A 45 5.80 -9.20 5.57
N LEU A 46 5.54 -7.91 5.78
CA LEU A 46 6.56 -6.85 5.74
C LEU A 46 7.71 -7.08 6.74
N LEU A 47 7.40 -7.63 7.92
CA LEU A 47 8.41 -7.96 8.92
C LEU A 47 9.29 -9.15 8.47
N ASP A 48 8.72 -10.13 7.78
CA ASP A 48 9.42 -11.34 7.34
C ASP A 48 10.37 -11.04 6.17
N ILE A 49 10.05 -10.03 5.36
CA ILE A 49 10.90 -9.53 4.27
C ILE A 49 11.97 -8.54 4.74
N GLY A 50 12.04 -8.26 6.05
CA GLY A 50 13.11 -7.48 6.68
C GLY A 50 12.84 -5.99 6.87
N LEU A 51 11.59 -5.53 6.76
CA LEU A 51 11.23 -4.19 7.25
C LEU A 51 11.14 -4.22 8.78
N SER A 52 11.90 -3.35 9.42
CA SER A 52 11.83 -3.16 10.88
C SER A 52 10.61 -2.33 11.28
N SER A 53 10.30 -2.26 12.59
CA SER A 53 9.26 -1.37 13.09
C SER A 53 9.51 0.10 12.75
N LEU A 54 10.78 0.55 12.72
CA LEU A 54 11.13 1.91 12.31
C LEU A 54 10.85 2.12 10.81
N ASP A 55 11.14 1.11 9.99
CA ASP A 55 10.86 1.16 8.55
C ASP A 55 9.36 1.22 8.28
N LEU A 56 8.55 0.50 9.06
CA LEU A 56 7.09 0.59 8.98
C LEU A 56 6.57 1.98 9.36
N VAL A 57 7.20 2.65 10.33
CA VAL A 57 6.87 4.04 10.69
C VAL A 57 7.26 5.00 9.56
N ASN A 58 8.44 4.84 8.96
CA ASN A 58 8.86 5.64 7.80
C ASN A 58 7.97 5.42 6.59
N LEU A 59 7.54 4.17 6.37
CA LEU A 59 6.56 3.81 5.35
C LEU A 59 5.22 4.51 5.63
N MET A 60 4.73 4.47 6.87
CA MET A 60 3.50 5.16 7.28
C MET A 60 3.55 6.66 6.95
N ILE A 61 4.63 7.35 7.31
CA ILE A 61 4.80 8.78 6.98
C ILE A 61 4.84 9.00 5.46
N SER A 62 5.53 8.11 4.73
CA SER A 62 5.62 8.20 3.27
C SER A 62 4.25 8.01 2.60
N LEU A 63 3.39 7.13 3.15
CA LEU A 63 2.03 6.91 2.65
C LEU A 63 1.14 8.14 2.84
N GLU A 64 1.19 8.77 4.01
CA GLU A 64 0.43 10.00 4.28
C GLU A 64 0.77 11.10 3.27
N VAL A 65 2.07 11.28 3.00
CA VAL A 65 2.57 12.26 2.02
C VAL A 65 2.21 11.87 0.59
N GLU A 66 2.44 10.62 0.19
CA GLU A 66 2.26 10.13 -1.19
C GLU A 66 0.80 10.15 -1.63
N PHE A 67 -0.13 9.92 -0.71
CA PHE A 67 -1.56 9.78 -0.99
C PHE A 67 -2.41 10.94 -0.48
N ASP A 68 -1.81 11.92 0.21
CA ASP A 68 -2.51 13.05 0.84
C ASP A 68 -3.62 12.57 1.80
N VAL A 69 -3.25 11.64 2.68
CA VAL A 69 -4.15 11.05 3.69
C VAL A 69 -3.58 11.22 5.09
N MET A 70 -4.44 11.16 6.11
CA MET A 70 -4.05 11.06 7.50
C MET A 70 -4.41 9.66 8.02
N ILE A 71 -3.43 8.90 8.50
CA ILE A 71 -3.63 7.56 9.04
C ILE A 71 -3.83 7.68 10.56
N PRO A 72 -5.06 7.50 11.07
CA PRO A 72 -5.31 7.60 12.51
C PRO A 72 -4.60 6.45 13.24
N SER A 73 -4.21 6.69 14.49
CA SER A 73 -3.49 5.71 15.32
C SER A 73 -4.23 4.38 15.49
N THR A 74 -5.56 4.38 15.40
CA THR A 74 -6.39 3.17 15.42
C THR A 74 -6.18 2.26 14.21
N GLN A 75 -5.75 2.81 13.08
CA GLN A 75 -5.44 2.08 11.86
C GLN A 75 -3.98 1.60 11.80
N ILE A 76 -3.12 2.10 12.71
CA ILE A 76 -1.73 1.63 12.86
C ILE A 76 -1.73 0.37 13.75
N ASN A 77 -2.09 -0.75 13.14
CA ASN A 77 -2.14 -2.04 13.82
C ASN A 77 -1.50 -3.15 12.93
N PRO A 78 -1.14 -4.30 13.51
CA PRO A 78 -0.47 -5.38 12.77
C PRO A 78 -1.28 -5.96 11.61
N GLN A 79 -2.62 -5.82 11.60
CA GLN A 79 -3.45 -6.33 10.52
C GLN A 79 -3.35 -5.44 9.27
N ASN A 80 -3.41 -4.12 9.45
CA ASN A 80 -3.29 -3.15 8.37
C ASN A 80 -1.86 -3.01 7.85
N PHE A 81 -0.86 -3.16 8.73
CA PHE A 81 0.56 -3.05 8.37
C PHE A 81 1.23 -4.43 8.18
N ARG A 82 0.44 -5.50 7.97
CA ARG A 82 0.98 -6.84 7.72
C ARG A 82 1.72 -6.93 6.39
N SER A 83 1.09 -6.47 5.31
CA SER A 83 1.53 -6.61 3.92
C SER A 83 1.21 -5.34 3.14
N VAL A 84 1.80 -5.18 1.94
CA VAL A 84 1.48 -4.05 1.07
C VAL A 84 0.01 -4.08 0.64
N GLN A 85 -0.55 -5.27 0.40
CA GLN A 85 -1.95 -5.41 0.04
C GLN A 85 -2.89 -4.90 1.15
N SER A 86 -2.62 -5.22 2.42
CA SER A 86 -3.39 -4.71 3.56
C SER A 86 -3.31 -3.19 3.67
N ILE A 87 -2.12 -2.61 3.48
CA ILE A 87 -1.91 -1.16 3.50
C ILE A 87 -2.71 -0.50 2.38
N ALA A 88 -2.68 -1.05 1.17
CA ALA A 88 -3.37 -0.47 0.03
C ALA A 88 -4.89 -0.42 0.24
N ILE A 89 -5.46 -1.47 0.85
CA ILE A 89 -6.88 -1.51 1.23
C ILE A 89 -7.20 -0.43 2.27
N MET A 90 -6.35 -0.28 3.30
CA MET A 90 -6.52 0.75 4.32
C MET A 90 -6.47 2.17 3.71
N VAL A 91 -5.48 2.45 2.87
CA VAL A 91 -5.33 3.76 2.20
C VAL A 91 -6.52 4.04 1.29
N LEU A 92 -6.97 3.06 0.50
CA LEU A 92 -8.15 3.21 -0.34
C LEU A 92 -9.40 3.58 0.48
N ALA A 93 -9.57 2.95 1.64
CA ALA A 93 -10.69 3.26 2.54
C ALA A 93 -10.62 4.68 3.13
N LEU A 94 -9.42 5.24 3.33
CA LEU A 94 -9.23 6.61 3.83
C LEU A 94 -9.45 7.70 2.77
N LYS A 95 -9.38 7.35 1.48
CA LYS A 95 -9.57 8.29 0.36
C LYS A 95 -11.03 8.50 -0.06
N ASN A 96 -11.97 7.77 0.54
CA ASN A 96 -13.40 7.81 0.22
C ASN A 96 -14.16 8.85 1.04
#